data_AF-A0A2M8QJB2-F1
#
_entry.id   AF-A0A2M8QJB2-F1
#
_cell.length_a   1.000
_cell.length_b   1.000
_cell.length_c   1.000
_cell.angle_alpha   90.00
_cell.angle_beta   90.00
_cell.angle_gamma   90.00
#
_symmetry.space_group_name_H-M   'P 1'
#
loop_
_entity.id
_entity.type
_entity.pdbx_description
1 polymer ?
#
loop_
_entity_poly.entity_id
_entity_poly.type
_entity_poly.pdbx_seq_one_letter_code
_entity_poly.pdbx_strand_id
1 'polypeptide(L)'
;MARKRSKHDPYDHLPQEDEAPAAPALCWLCGRPTGKTIVWHHPVPKSRGGRDVVPMHSICQQTLIANFTNSELQRHGMEVAGLLDNPNVRKFVDWVANKDPDFTATIAKKQR
;
A
#
# COMPACT_ATOMS: atom_id res chain seq x y z
N MET A 1 19.50 54.99 15.72
CA MET A 1 18.15 54.78 16.28
C MET A 1 17.35 53.95 15.29
N ALA A 2 16.69 52.90 15.77
CA ALA A 2 16.32 51.69 15.03
C ALA A 2 15.23 51.88 13.97
N ARG A 3 15.41 51.25 12.80
CA ARG A 3 14.39 51.16 11.74
C ARG A 3 13.30 50.19 12.18
N LYS A 4 12.11 50.71 12.51
CA LYS A 4 10.97 49.92 12.98
C LYS A 4 10.28 49.28 11.77
N ARG A 5 10.63 48.02 11.50
CA ARG A 5 9.99 47.21 10.45
C ARG A 5 8.65 46.71 11.00
N SER A 6 7.57 47.45 10.74
CA SER A 6 6.21 46.96 10.98
C SER A 6 5.93 45.88 9.96
N LYS A 7 6.09 44.63 10.38
CA LYS A 7 5.76 43.45 9.56
C LYS A 7 4.62 42.76 10.29
N HIS A 8 3.43 43.34 10.20
CA HIS A 8 2.23 42.63 10.59
C HIS A 8 1.72 41.97 9.32
N ASP A 9 2.07 40.70 9.18
CA ASP A 9 1.50 39.83 8.16
C ASP A 9 0.06 39.52 8.58
N PRO A 10 -0.99 39.95 7.84
CA PRO A 10 -2.38 39.78 8.25
C PRO A 10 -2.86 38.32 8.26
N TYR A 11 -2.03 37.38 7.81
CA TYR A 11 -2.37 35.97 7.64
C TYR A 11 -1.83 35.06 8.77
N ASP A 12 -1.17 35.61 9.79
CA ASP A 12 -0.63 34.87 10.96
C ASP A 12 -1.73 34.19 11.81
N HIS A 13 -3.01 34.45 11.52
CA HIS A 13 -4.17 33.99 12.30
C HIS A 13 -5.03 32.94 11.59
N LEU A 14 -4.66 32.45 10.41
CA LEU A 14 -5.40 31.32 9.83
C LEU A 14 -5.09 30.07 10.65
N PRO A 15 -6.09 29.43 11.29
CA PRO A 15 -5.87 28.11 11.88
C PRO A 15 -5.41 27.22 10.74
N GLN A 16 -4.19 26.67 10.86
CA GLN A 16 -3.71 25.63 9.99
C GLN A 16 -4.73 24.51 10.07
N GLU A 17 -5.52 24.35 9.01
CA GLU A 17 -6.60 23.38 8.92
C GLU A 17 -5.97 22.02 9.23
N ASP A 18 -6.31 21.49 10.41
CA ASP A 18 -5.93 20.17 10.87
C ASP A 18 -6.56 19.20 9.86
N GLU A 19 -5.77 18.88 8.84
CA GLU A 19 -6.12 17.96 7.78
C GLU A 19 -6.41 16.62 8.45
N ALA A 20 -7.71 16.36 8.67
CA ALA A 20 -8.21 15.16 9.31
C ALA A 20 -7.43 13.97 8.77
N PRO A 21 -6.75 13.18 9.63
CA PRO A 21 -5.84 12.15 9.16
C PRO A 21 -6.60 11.25 8.20
N ALA A 22 -6.22 11.30 6.92
CA ALA A 22 -6.85 10.54 5.87
C ALA A 22 -6.95 9.08 6.35
N ALA A 23 -8.17 8.52 6.32
CA ALA A 23 -8.41 7.17 6.81
C ALA A 23 -7.33 6.23 6.23
N PRO A 24 -6.67 5.42 7.08
CA PRO A 24 -5.55 4.61 6.63
C PRO A 24 -6.01 3.69 5.50
N ALA A 25 -5.39 3.81 4.33
CA ALA A 25 -5.76 3.02 3.18
C ALA A 25 -5.68 1.53 3.54
N LEU A 26 -6.69 0.74 3.16
CA LEU A 26 -6.68 -0.69 3.45
C LEU A 26 -5.86 -1.40 2.37
N CYS A 27 -4.96 -2.29 2.79
CA CYS A 27 -4.20 -3.11 1.86
C CYS A 27 -5.13 -4.03 1.09
N TRP A 28 -5.04 -3.98 -0.24
CA TRP A 28 -5.92 -4.73 -1.12
C TRP A 28 -5.81 -6.25 -0.97
N LEU A 29 -4.64 -6.79 -0.61
CA LEU A 29 -4.46 -8.25 -0.46
C LEU A 29 -4.92 -8.78 0.89
N CYS A 30 -4.52 -8.13 2.00
CA CYS A 30 -4.75 -8.64 3.34
C CYS A 30 -5.86 -7.91 4.12
N GLY A 31 -6.40 -6.81 3.58
CA GLY A 31 -7.47 -6.02 4.19
C GLY A 31 -7.06 -5.18 5.41
N ARG A 32 -5.80 -5.24 5.82
CA ARG A 32 -5.28 -4.52 7.00
C ARG A 32 -5.02 -3.04 6.67
N PRO A 33 -5.14 -2.12 7.64
CA PRO A 33 -4.74 -0.72 7.43
C PRO A 33 -3.26 -0.65 7.06
N THR A 34 -2.93 0.19 6.09
CA THR A 34 -1.54 0.51 5.77
C THR A 34 -1.00 1.53 6.75
N GLY A 35 0.25 1.34 7.16
CA GLY A 35 0.94 2.29 8.03
C GLY A 35 1.55 3.45 7.24
N LYS A 36 2.73 3.89 7.65
CA LYS A 36 3.47 4.97 6.99
C LYS A 36 3.95 4.56 5.59
N THR A 37 4.21 3.27 5.38
CA THR A 37 4.77 2.78 4.12
C THR A 37 3.70 2.12 3.25
N ILE A 38 3.34 2.79 2.16
CA ILE A 38 2.35 2.30 1.18
C ILE A 38 3.04 2.10 -0.16
N VAL A 39 2.80 0.96 -0.80
CA VAL A 39 3.20 0.70 -2.18
C VAL A 39 1.96 0.63 -3.06
N TRP A 40 1.99 1.35 -4.18
CA TRP A 40 0.94 1.30 -5.19
C TRP A 40 1.21 0.14 -6.15
N HIS A 41 0.35 -0.87 -6.09
CA HIS A 41 0.47 -2.06 -6.92
C HIS A 41 -0.54 -2.04 -8.06
N HIS A 42 -0.16 -2.62 -9.20
CA HIS A 42 -1.05 -2.85 -10.33
C HIS A 42 -1.51 -4.32 -10.31
N PRO A 43 -2.77 -4.61 -9.91
CA PRO A 43 -3.27 -5.99 -9.87
C PRO A 43 -3.24 -6.65 -11.25
N VAL A 44 -3.59 -5.87 -12.28
CA VAL A 44 -3.35 -6.23 -13.68
C VAL A 44 -2.04 -5.57 -14.13
N PRO A 45 -1.04 -6.33 -14.63
CA PRO A 45 0.20 -5.75 -15.12
C PRO A 45 -0.04 -4.72 -16.24
N LYS A 46 0.73 -3.62 -16.27
CA LYS A 46 0.63 -2.58 -17.32
C LYS A 46 0.75 -3.14 -18.74
N SER A 47 1.60 -4.14 -18.94
CA SER A 47 1.79 -4.82 -20.25
C SER A 47 0.53 -5.54 -20.74
N ARG A 48 -0.44 -5.79 -19.85
CA ARG A 48 -1.72 -6.42 -20.14
C ARG A 48 -2.88 -5.42 -20.13
N GLY A 49 -2.58 -4.12 -20.15
CA GLY A 49 -3.58 -3.05 -20.16
C GLY A 49 -4.08 -2.63 -18.78
N GLY A 50 -3.45 -3.11 -17.69
CA GLY A 50 -3.83 -2.70 -16.35
C GLY A 50 -3.56 -1.22 -16.07
N ARG A 51 -4.59 -0.52 -15.59
CA ARG A 51 -4.53 0.90 -15.24
C ARG A 51 -4.81 1.15 -13.77
N ASP A 52 -5.49 0.21 -13.13
CA ASP A 52 -5.83 0.29 -11.71
C ASP A 52 -4.57 0.20 -10.85
N VAL A 53 -4.57 1.02 -9.81
CA VAL A 53 -3.57 1.00 -8.74
C VAL A 53 -4.29 0.80 -7.43
N VAL A 54 -3.76 -0.10 -6.61
CA VAL A 54 -4.31 -0.38 -5.29
C VAL A 54 -3.23 -0.18 -4.23
N PRO A 55 -3.59 0.34 -3.05
CA PRO A 55 -2.68 0.43 -1.93
C PRO A 55 -2.38 -0.98 -1.41
N MET A 56 -1.10 -1.28 -1.21
CA MET A 56 -0.65 -2.55 -0.67
C MET A 56 0.65 -2.38 0.13
N HIS A 57 0.88 -3.25 1.12
CA HIS A 57 2.16 -3.30 1.83
C HIS A 57 3.28 -3.85 0.93
N SER A 58 4.52 -3.40 1.14
CA SER A 58 5.68 -3.92 0.39
C SER A 58 5.84 -5.44 0.52
N ILE A 59 5.59 -6.00 1.71
CA ILE A 59 5.65 -7.46 1.93
C ILE A 59 4.56 -8.22 1.17
N CYS A 60 3.35 -7.65 1.09
CA CYS A 60 2.24 -8.24 0.35
C CYS A 60 2.54 -8.26 -1.15
N GLN A 61 3.10 -7.16 -1.68
CA GLN A 61 3.56 -7.10 -3.07
C GLN A 61 4.61 -8.16 -3.36
N GLN A 62 5.64 -8.27 -2.51
CA GLN A 62 6.71 -9.26 -2.66
C GLN A 62 6.18 -10.70 -2.65
N THR A 63 5.22 -10.99 -1.78
CA THR A 63 4.55 -12.31 -1.74
C THR A 63 3.83 -12.59 -3.05
N LEU A 64 3.12 -11.59 -3.58
CA LEU A 64 2.32 -11.74 -4.77
C LEU A 64 3.19 -12.06 -6.00
N ILE A 65 4.25 -11.29 -6.22
CA ILE A 65 5.19 -11.53 -7.33
C ILE A 65 6.03 -12.81 -7.17
N ALA A 66 6.21 -13.29 -5.94
CA ALA A 66 6.89 -14.55 -5.67
C ALA A 66 6.00 -15.77 -5.96
N ASN A 67 4.69 -15.67 -5.70
CA ASN A 67 3.75 -16.77 -5.88
C ASN A 67 3.14 -16.80 -7.29
N PHE A 68 2.86 -15.65 -7.89
CA PHE A 68 2.16 -15.55 -9.18
C PHE A 68 3.05 -14.98 -10.28
N THR A 69 2.83 -15.49 -11.49
CA THR A 69 3.34 -14.92 -12.74
C THR A 69 2.43 -13.80 -13.24
N ASN A 70 2.96 -12.93 -14.12
CA ASN A 70 2.16 -11.86 -14.75
C ASN A 70 0.90 -12.39 -15.47
N SER A 71 0.96 -13.59 -16.05
CA SER A 71 -0.18 -14.23 -16.72
C SER A 71 -1.22 -14.79 -15.75
N GLU A 72 -0.83 -15.16 -14.54
CA GLU A 72 -1.77 -15.54 -13.47
C GLU A 72 -2.42 -14.30 -12.86
N LEU A 73 -1.63 -13.27 -12.56
CA LEU A 73 -2.15 -11.99 -12.06
C LEU A 73 -3.16 -11.37 -13.04
N GLN A 74 -2.90 -11.43 -14.35
CA GLN A 74 -3.87 -10.97 -15.35
C GLN A 74 -5.20 -11.75 -15.30
N ARG A 75 -5.15 -13.06 -15.05
CA ARG A 75 -6.36 -13.90 -14.99
C ARG A 75 -7.22 -13.60 -13.77
N HIS A 76 -6.60 -13.33 -12.64
CA HIS A 76 -7.32 -12.94 -11.41
C HIS A 76 -7.73 -11.45 -11.43
N GLY A 77 -6.92 -10.59 -12.05
CA GLY A 77 -7.19 -9.16 -12.16
C GLY A 77 -7.38 -8.47 -10.81
N MET A 78 -8.53 -7.81 -10.64
CA MET A 78 -8.92 -7.14 -9.39
C MET A 78 -9.57 -8.09 -8.36
N GLU A 79 -9.65 -9.39 -8.66
CA GLU A 79 -10.29 -10.37 -7.79
C GLU A 79 -9.32 -10.98 -6.78
N VAL A 80 -9.34 -10.47 -5.55
CA VAL A 80 -8.53 -10.97 -4.44
C VAL A 80 -8.90 -12.40 -4.05
N ALA A 81 -10.18 -12.77 -4.17
CA ALA A 81 -10.67 -14.09 -3.80
C ALA A 81 -9.93 -15.21 -4.56
N GLY A 82 -9.68 -15.02 -5.87
CA GLY A 82 -8.91 -15.97 -6.67
C GLY A 82 -7.43 -16.05 -6.28
N LEU A 83 -6.84 -14.95 -5.77
CA LEU A 83 -5.47 -14.97 -5.24
C LEU A 83 -5.41 -15.71 -3.89
N LEU A 84 -6.45 -15.59 -3.06
CA LEU A 84 -6.56 -16.26 -1.76
C LEU A 84 -6.90 -17.75 -1.86
N ASP A 85 -7.26 -18.25 -3.04
CA ASP A 85 -7.43 -19.68 -3.31
C ASP A 85 -6.07 -20.41 -3.34
N ASN A 86 -4.97 -19.67 -3.59
CA ASN A 86 -3.64 -20.23 -3.49
C ASN A 86 -3.27 -20.47 -2.01
N PRO A 87 -2.99 -21.73 -1.59
CA PRO A 87 -2.73 -22.05 -0.19
C PRO A 87 -1.49 -21.35 0.37
N ASN A 88 -0.50 -21.01 -0.46
CA ASN A 88 0.68 -20.26 -0.02
C ASN A 88 0.35 -18.82 0.34
N VAL A 89 -0.51 -18.18 -0.46
CA VAL A 89 -0.96 -16.81 -0.24
C VAL A 89 -1.90 -16.75 0.94
N ARG A 90 -2.82 -17.71 1.06
CA ARG A 90 -3.71 -17.81 2.23
C ARG A 90 -2.93 -17.95 3.54
N LYS A 91 -1.98 -18.88 3.61
CA LYS A 91 -1.10 -19.04 4.79
C LYS A 91 -0.33 -17.76 5.11
N PHE A 92 0.15 -17.06 4.09
CA PHE A 92 0.82 -15.78 4.26
C PHE A 92 -0.13 -14.71 4.83
N VAL A 93 -1.34 -14.59 4.30
CA VAL A 93 -2.34 -13.62 4.78
C VAL A 93 -2.74 -13.92 6.22
N ASP A 94 -2.95 -15.19 6.57
CA ASP A 94 -3.25 -15.60 7.95
C ASP A 94 -2.08 -15.28 8.91
N TRP A 95 -0.85 -15.47 8.46
CA TRP A 95 0.35 -15.13 9.23
C TRP A 95 0.55 -13.61 9.40
N VAL A 96 0.31 -12.83 8.33
CA VAL A 96 0.46 -11.38 8.34
C VAL A 96 -0.68 -10.68 9.07
N ALA A 97 -1.86 -11.31 9.20
CA ALA A 97 -3.00 -10.79 9.95
C ALA A 97 -2.65 -10.39 11.39
N ASN A 98 -1.70 -11.09 12.01
CA ASN A 98 -1.27 -10.89 13.39
C ASN A 98 0.00 -10.00 13.53
N LYS A 99 0.45 -9.33 12.46
CA LYS A 99 1.66 -8.49 12.46
C LYS A 99 1.31 -7.01 12.53
N ASP A 100 2.31 -6.15 12.71
CA ASP A 100 2.17 -4.69 12.63
C ASP A 100 1.91 -4.22 11.18
N PRO A 101 1.15 -3.13 10.93
CA PRO A 101 0.90 -2.62 9.58
C PRO A 101 2.13 -2.11 8.83
N ASP A 102 3.18 -1.67 9.54
CA ASP A 102 4.47 -1.27 8.95
C ASP A 102 5.49 -2.43 8.97
N PHE A 103 5.05 -3.65 9.28
CA PHE A 103 5.93 -4.81 9.29
C PHE A 103 6.46 -5.13 7.89
N THR A 104 7.77 -5.09 7.75
CA THR A 104 8.48 -5.50 6.53
C THR A 104 9.34 -6.72 6.83
N ALA A 105 9.28 -7.72 5.97
CA ALA A 105 10.17 -8.87 6.01
C ALA A 105 10.67 -9.16 4.59
N THR A 106 11.93 -9.57 4.49
CA THR A 106 12.50 -10.07 3.25
C THR A 106 11.94 -11.45 2.98
N ILE A 107 11.19 -11.58 1.88
CA ILE A 107 10.70 -12.88 1.43
C ILE A 107 11.82 -13.55 0.64
N ALA A 108 12.13 -14.80 1.01
CA ALA A 108 13.09 -15.61 0.27
C ALA A 108 12.63 -15.69 -1.19
N LYS A 109 13.50 -15.25 -2.11
CA LYS A 109 13.22 -15.26 -3.56
C LYS A 109 12.96 -16.71 -4.01
N LYS A 110 11.98 -16.88 -4.90
CA LYS A 110 11.56 -18.16 -5.48
C LYS A 110 12.76 -18.99 -5.94
N GLN A 111 12.85 -20.26 -5.53
CA GLN A 111 13.64 -21.27 -6.25
C GLN A 111 13.00 -21.43 -7.63
N ARG A 112 13.78 -21.20 -8.68
CA ARG A 112 13.37 -21.29 -10.08
C ARG A 112 13.07 -22.73 -10.48
#